data_AF-A0A9R0QW31-F1
#
_entry.id   AF-A0A9R0QW31-F1
#
_cell.length_a   1.000
_cell.length_b   1.000
_cell.length_c   1.000
_cell.angle_alpha   90.00
_cell.angle_beta   90.00
_cell.angle_gamma   90.00
#
_symmetry.space_group_name_H-M   'P 1'
#
loop_
_entity.id
_entity.type
_entity.pdbx_description
1 polymer ?
#
loop_
_entity_poly.entity_id
_entity_poly.type
_entity_poly.pdbx_seq_one_letter_code
_entity_poly.pdbx_strand_id
1 'polypeptide(L)'
;MATNPGILSEWPWKRLGSFKYLVLAPWVAHGCHLAATEGWRELDLGYVAILPSMLLRALHDQAWITVSRLYNARGKRQIVDRGIEFDQVDRERNWDDQIILSAILLLLGAVYMPGGQNLPWWRTDGAVLLLLLHAGPVEFLYYWFHRALHHHFLYTRYHSHHHASIVTEPITSVIHPFAELLAYQLLFSVPMITCALTGTASIITFEIYVIYIDFMNNMGHCNFELVPNRLFEWIPPLKYLMYTPSFHSLHHTQFRTNYSLFMPFYDYIYNTMDKSTDTLYENSLKGKEKEVDVVHLTHLTSLQSIYHIRTGFAQYASKPYTSMWQLRIMWPVSWLSMVLTWAYGSWFTVERNSMKKLRMQSWAIPRYNFHYGLNKEKEAINDLIEKAISEAGKKGAKVVSLGLLNQRIASMEVENFICRNTQSWG
;
A
#
# COMPACT_ATOMS: atom_id res chain seq x y z
N MET A 1 -9.83 -11.43 -12.94
CA MET A 1 -10.11 -10.76 -14.23
C MET A 1 -11.53 -10.23 -14.20
N ALA A 2 -11.83 -9.24 -15.04
CA ALA A 2 -13.19 -8.70 -15.19
C ALA A 2 -14.18 -9.82 -15.54
N THR A 3 -15.46 -9.65 -15.19
CA THR A 3 -16.47 -10.72 -15.32
C THR A 3 -16.74 -11.11 -16.76
N ASN A 4 -16.55 -10.19 -17.71
CA ASN A 4 -16.62 -10.43 -19.15
C ASN A 4 -15.52 -9.62 -19.85
N PRO A 5 -14.27 -10.11 -19.93
CA PRO A 5 -13.12 -9.31 -20.35
C PRO A 5 -13.32 -8.59 -21.70
N GLY A 6 -12.96 -7.31 -21.73
CA GLY A 6 -12.95 -6.49 -22.94
C GLY A 6 -11.70 -6.68 -23.83
N ILE A 7 -11.62 -5.87 -24.88
CA ILE A 7 -10.44 -5.79 -25.74
C ILE A 7 -9.29 -5.20 -24.92
N LEU A 8 -8.07 -5.74 -25.07
CA LEU A 8 -6.88 -5.28 -24.33
C LEU A 8 -7.06 -5.34 -22.80
N SER A 9 -7.85 -6.30 -22.28
CA SER A 9 -7.91 -6.54 -20.83
C SER A 9 -6.64 -7.17 -20.28
N GLU A 10 -5.95 -8.00 -21.07
CA GLU A 10 -4.70 -8.63 -20.65
C GLU A 10 -3.48 -7.73 -20.90
N TRP A 11 -2.52 -7.80 -19.99
CA TRP A 11 -1.23 -7.12 -20.09
C TRP A 11 -0.37 -7.68 -21.24
N PRO A 12 0.28 -6.83 -22.05
CA PRO A 12 1.09 -7.30 -23.19
C PRO A 12 2.19 -8.29 -22.80
N TRP A 13 2.77 -8.14 -21.60
CA TRP A 13 3.83 -8.99 -21.07
C TRP A 13 3.33 -10.06 -20.09
N LYS A 14 2.02 -10.30 -19.98
CA LYS A 14 1.46 -11.32 -19.07
C LYS A 14 2.13 -12.69 -19.23
N ARG A 15 2.45 -13.08 -20.47
CA ARG A 15 3.10 -14.35 -20.81
C ARG A 15 4.54 -14.47 -20.29
N LEU A 16 5.21 -13.35 -19.98
CA LEU A 16 6.56 -13.36 -19.44
C LEU A 16 6.60 -13.74 -17.95
N GLY A 17 5.46 -13.67 -17.24
CA GLY A 17 5.40 -13.97 -15.81
C GLY A 17 6.45 -13.16 -15.02
N SER A 18 7.31 -13.85 -14.26
CA SER A 18 8.38 -13.23 -13.49
C SER A 18 9.49 -12.58 -14.34
N PHE A 19 9.54 -12.84 -15.65
CA PHE A 19 10.50 -12.22 -16.58
C PHE A 19 10.01 -10.89 -17.19
N LYS A 20 8.84 -10.39 -16.77
CA LYS A 20 8.25 -9.15 -17.32
C LYS A 20 9.17 -7.92 -17.27
N TYR A 21 10.11 -7.85 -16.34
CA TYR A 21 11.08 -6.75 -16.28
C TYR A 21 12.04 -6.70 -17.48
N LEU A 22 12.19 -7.80 -18.24
CA LEU A 22 12.96 -7.81 -19.49
C LEU A 22 12.39 -6.84 -20.53
N VAL A 23 11.13 -6.41 -20.42
CA VAL A 23 10.53 -5.37 -21.26
C VAL A 23 11.31 -4.05 -21.14
N LEU A 24 11.97 -3.78 -20.01
CA LEU A 24 12.79 -2.59 -19.81
C LEU A 24 14.25 -2.76 -20.27
N ALA A 25 14.69 -3.98 -20.60
CA ALA A 25 16.07 -4.25 -20.97
C ALA A 25 16.57 -3.45 -22.20
N PRO A 26 15.79 -3.27 -23.29
CA PRO A 26 16.21 -2.43 -24.42
C PRO A 26 16.51 -0.99 -24.02
N TRP A 27 15.76 -0.43 -23.07
CA TRP A 27 15.93 0.94 -22.59
C TRP A 27 17.18 1.08 -21.71
N VAL A 28 17.45 0.09 -20.85
CA VAL A 28 18.70 0.04 -20.10
C VAL A 28 19.90 -0.05 -21.05
N ALA A 29 19.83 -0.92 -22.06
CA ALA A 29 20.89 -1.04 -23.06
C ALA A 29 21.09 0.27 -23.84
N HIS A 30 20.00 0.95 -24.22
CA HIS A 30 20.06 2.26 -24.87
C HIS A 30 20.74 3.31 -23.97
N GLY A 31 20.37 3.41 -22.70
CA GLY A 31 21.02 4.31 -21.74
C GLY A 31 22.51 4.01 -21.56
N CYS A 32 22.90 2.73 -21.47
CA CYS A 32 24.29 2.32 -21.41
C CYS A 32 25.06 2.66 -22.69
N HIS A 33 24.42 2.51 -23.85
CA HIS A 33 25.01 2.88 -25.14
C HIS A 33 25.29 4.38 -25.19
N LEU A 34 24.30 5.22 -24.88
CA LEU A 34 24.47 6.69 -24.81
C LEU A 34 25.58 7.08 -23.84
N ALA A 35 25.61 6.47 -22.65
CA ALA A 35 26.66 6.73 -21.66
C ALA A 35 28.06 6.39 -22.17
N ALA A 36 28.18 5.32 -22.97
CA ALA A 36 29.43 4.86 -23.53
C ALA A 36 29.89 5.68 -24.75
N THR A 37 28.96 6.19 -25.57
CA THR A 37 29.27 6.92 -26.81
C THR A 37 29.40 8.43 -26.61
N GLU A 38 28.53 9.02 -25.79
CA GLU A 38 28.44 10.48 -25.58
C GLU A 38 29.10 10.91 -24.27
N GLY A 39 29.29 9.96 -23.34
CA GLY A 39 29.88 10.21 -22.03
C GLY A 39 28.84 10.62 -20.97
N TRP A 40 29.11 10.26 -19.72
CA TRP A 40 28.18 10.43 -18.59
C TRP A 40 27.71 11.86 -18.32
N ARG A 41 28.47 12.87 -18.77
CA ARG A 41 28.15 14.30 -18.52
C ARG A 41 27.14 14.86 -19.50
N GLU A 42 27.02 14.26 -20.68
CA GLU A 42 26.11 14.70 -21.74
C GLU A 42 24.76 13.96 -21.68
N LEU A 43 24.62 13.00 -20.77
CA LEU A 43 23.37 12.26 -20.57
C LEU A 43 22.27 13.17 -20.05
N ASP A 44 21.11 13.07 -20.69
CA ASP A 44 19.88 13.69 -20.22
C ASP A 44 19.51 13.14 -18.83
N LEU A 45 19.63 14.02 -17.82
CA LEU A 45 19.32 13.69 -16.43
C LEU A 45 17.86 13.26 -16.24
N GLY A 46 16.94 13.83 -17.03
CA GLY A 46 15.53 13.43 -17.02
C GLY A 46 15.35 11.98 -17.46
N TYR A 47 16.05 11.57 -18.53
CA TYR A 47 16.06 10.18 -19.00
C TYR A 47 16.65 9.23 -17.95
N VAL A 48 17.81 9.57 -17.39
CA VAL A 48 18.52 8.73 -16.41
C VAL A 48 17.73 8.60 -15.11
N ALA A 49 16.99 9.63 -14.71
CA ALA A 49 16.21 9.64 -13.46
C ALA A 49 14.97 8.72 -13.50
N ILE A 50 14.49 8.31 -14.67
CA ILE A 50 13.25 7.51 -14.79
C ILE A 50 13.37 6.17 -14.06
N LEU A 51 14.44 5.40 -14.28
CA LEU A 51 14.58 4.07 -13.63
C LEU A 51 14.74 4.17 -12.11
N PRO A 52 15.59 5.07 -11.55
CA PRO A 52 15.60 5.36 -10.12
C PRO A 52 14.23 5.81 -9.58
N SER A 53 13.49 6.65 -10.31
CA SER A 53 12.13 7.07 -9.96
C SER A 53 11.19 5.87 -9.86
N MET A 54 11.22 4.94 -10.82
CA MET A 54 10.39 3.72 -10.76
C MET A 54 10.72 2.83 -9.55
N LEU A 55 11.99 2.75 -9.16
CA LEU A 55 12.39 2.05 -7.93
C LEU A 55 11.85 2.78 -6.69
N LEU A 56 11.94 4.12 -6.65
CA LEU A 56 11.39 4.93 -5.56
C LEU A 56 9.88 4.71 -5.41
N ARG A 57 9.14 4.70 -6.51
CA ARG A 57 7.70 4.40 -6.53
C ARG A 57 7.38 3.01 -5.99
N ALA A 58 8.11 1.98 -6.43
CA ALA A 58 7.93 0.62 -5.92
C ALA A 58 8.21 0.52 -4.40
N LEU A 59 9.21 1.24 -3.90
CA LEU A 59 9.50 1.32 -2.47
C LEU A 59 8.42 2.08 -1.70
N HIS A 60 7.91 3.18 -2.26
CA HIS A 60 6.81 3.96 -1.71
C HIS A 60 5.53 3.12 -1.58
N ASP A 61 5.13 2.40 -2.63
CA ASP A 61 3.96 1.51 -2.60
C ASP A 61 4.14 0.39 -1.58
N GLN A 62 5.31 -0.25 -1.54
CA GLN A 62 5.60 -1.29 -0.54
C GLN A 62 5.57 -0.76 0.90
N ALA A 63 6.02 0.48 1.13
CA ALA A 63 5.91 1.12 2.43
C ALA A 63 4.43 1.33 2.82
N TRP A 64 3.61 1.80 1.88
CA TRP A 64 2.17 1.96 2.08
C TRP A 64 1.46 0.64 2.36
N ILE A 65 1.75 -0.42 1.60
CA ILE A 65 1.23 -1.78 1.87
C ILE A 65 1.57 -2.19 3.31
N THR A 66 2.81 -1.96 3.73
CA THR A 66 3.28 -2.33 5.07
C THR A 66 2.54 -1.58 6.16
N VAL A 67 2.40 -0.26 6.00
CA VAL A 67 1.66 0.60 6.94
C VAL A 67 0.19 0.20 6.99
N SER A 68 -0.47 0.05 5.83
CA SER A 68 -1.86 -0.37 5.73
C SER A 68 -2.10 -1.69 6.47
N ARG A 69 -1.28 -2.71 6.20
CA ARG A 69 -1.41 -4.03 6.85
C ARG A 69 -1.18 -3.97 8.35
N LEU A 70 -0.21 -3.18 8.82
CA LEU A 70 0.03 -2.99 10.26
C LEU A 70 -1.15 -2.34 10.97
N TYR A 71 -1.73 -1.29 10.38
CA TYR A 71 -2.91 -0.61 10.94
C TYR A 71 -4.16 -1.51 10.90
N ASN A 72 -4.36 -2.23 9.81
CA ASN A 72 -5.47 -3.17 9.65
C ASN A 72 -5.37 -4.36 10.61
N ALA A 73 -4.15 -4.88 10.85
CA ALA A 73 -3.92 -5.93 11.84
C ALA A 73 -4.30 -5.47 13.27
N ARG A 74 -4.03 -4.20 13.62
CA ARG A 74 -4.41 -3.61 14.92
C ARG A 74 -5.91 -3.32 15.04
N GLY A 75 -6.58 -3.03 13.94
CA GLY A 75 -8.05 -2.90 13.86
C GLY A 75 -8.66 -1.61 14.40
N LYS A 76 -7.87 -0.69 14.99
CA LYS A 76 -8.39 0.50 15.69
C LYS A 76 -9.11 1.48 14.76
N ARG A 77 -8.56 1.78 13.58
CA ARG A 77 -9.13 2.75 12.62
C ARG A 77 -9.54 2.10 11.29
N GLN A 78 -9.79 0.79 11.32
CA GLN A 78 -10.15 0.03 10.14
C GLN A 78 -11.52 0.46 9.62
N ILE A 79 -11.63 0.63 8.30
CA ILE A 79 -12.87 1.08 7.65
C ILE A 79 -13.77 -0.13 7.35
N VAL A 80 -13.26 -1.10 6.59
CA VAL A 80 -13.95 -2.36 6.27
C VAL A 80 -13.46 -3.48 7.19
N ASP A 81 -14.35 -3.97 8.06
CA ASP A 81 -14.05 -5.06 8.99
C ASP A 81 -14.23 -6.44 8.35
N ARG A 82 -13.38 -6.75 7.36
CA ARG A 82 -13.32 -8.07 6.71
C ARG A 82 -11.86 -8.49 6.53
N GLY A 83 -11.65 -9.80 6.40
CA GLY A 83 -10.36 -10.35 5.99
C GLY A 83 -10.12 -10.13 4.51
N ILE A 84 -8.84 -10.10 4.11
CA ILE A 84 -8.45 -10.14 2.70
C ILE A 84 -8.45 -11.60 2.27
N GLU A 85 -9.27 -11.93 1.28
CA GLU A 85 -9.44 -13.28 0.74
C GLU A 85 -8.27 -13.69 -0.16
N PHE A 86 -7.99 -14.99 -0.26
CA PHE A 86 -6.89 -15.53 -1.07
C PHE A 86 -6.99 -15.12 -2.55
N ASP A 87 -8.19 -15.16 -3.12
CA ASP A 87 -8.42 -14.74 -4.51
C ASP A 87 -8.09 -13.26 -4.74
N GLN A 88 -8.24 -12.40 -3.73
CA GLN A 88 -7.83 -11.01 -3.83
C GLN A 88 -6.31 -10.91 -3.85
N VAL A 89 -5.63 -11.56 -2.90
CA VAL A 89 -4.15 -11.56 -2.83
C VAL A 89 -3.52 -12.02 -4.15
N ASP A 90 -4.08 -13.05 -4.78
CA ASP A 90 -3.57 -13.56 -6.06
C ASP A 90 -3.81 -12.59 -7.22
N ARG A 91 -4.96 -11.91 -7.26
CA ARG A 91 -5.25 -10.89 -8.28
C ARG A 91 -4.33 -9.68 -8.17
N GLU A 92 -4.04 -9.24 -6.95
CA GLU A 92 -3.27 -8.02 -6.69
C GLU A 92 -1.76 -8.24 -6.75
N ARG A 93 -1.31 -9.49 -6.95
CA ARG A 93 0.11 -9.87 -6.95
C ARG A 93 0.97 -9.17 -8.00
N ASN A 94 0.38 -8.76 -9.13
CA ASN A 94 1.10 -8.13 -10.25
C ASN A 94 0.92 -6.60 -10.30
N TRP A 95 0.72 -5.95 -9.15
CA TRP A 95 0.56 -4.49 -9.06
C TRP A 95 1.71 -3.69 -9.69
N ASP A 96 2.91 -4.27 -9.74
CA ASP A 96 4.11 -3.71 -10.34
C ASP A 96 4.10 -3.68 -11.88
N ASP A 97 3.09 -4.27 -12.55
CA ASP A 97 2.86 -4.09 -13.98
C ASP A 97 2.68 -2.60 -14.33
N GLN A 98 2.04 -1.83 -13.46
CA GLN A 98 1.86 -0.40 -13.69
C GLN A 98 3.20 0.35 -13.71
N ILE A 99 4.16 -0.06 -12.86
CA ILE A 99 5.48 0.58 -12.77
C ILE A 99 6.24 0.36 -14.08
N ILE A 100 6.16 -0.85 -14.65
CA ILE A 100 6.74 -1.15 -15.97
C ILE A 100 6.11 -0.28 -17.05
N LEU A 101 4.78 -0.16 -17.07
CA LEU A 101 4.08 0.66 -18.06
C LEU A 101 4.44 2.13 -17.93
N SER A 102 4.43 2.67 -16.71
CA SER A 102 4.84 4.04 -16.41
C SER A 102 6.26 4.32 -16.89
N ALA A 103 7.19 3.39 -16.64
CA ALA A 103 8.58 3.51 -17.10
C ALA A 103 8.63 3.64 -18.63
N ILE A 104 7.91 2.77 -19.35
CA ILE A 104 7.86 2.78 -20.81
C ILE A 104 7.30 4.13 -21.31
N LEU A 105 6.19 4.60 -20.75
CA LEU A 105 5.58 5.87 -21.17
C LEU A 105 6.48 7.08 -20.89
N LEU A 106 7.15 7.11 -19.73
CA LEU A 106 8.09 8.17 -19.39
C LEU A 106 9.32 8.14 -20.29
N LEU A 107 9.86 6.95 -20.59
CA LEU A 107 11.00 6.78 -21.50
C LEU A 107 10.64 7.16 -22.93
N LEU A 108 9.45 6.79 -23.40
CA LEU A 108 8.92 7.26 -24.68
C LEU A 108 8.79 8.78 -24.71
N GLY A 109 8.30 9.38 -23.62
CA GLY A 109 8.23 10.84 -23.48
C GLY A 109 9.60 11.49 -23.55
N ALA A 110 10.56 10.99 -22.77
CA ALA A 110 11.93 11.51 -22.75
C ALA A 110 12.65 11.38 -24.09
N VAL A 111 12.34 10.37 -24.91
CA VAL A 111 13.00 10.20 -26.22
C VAL A 111 12.27 10.93 -27.36
N TYR A 112 10.94 10.89 -27.39
CA TYR A 112 10.17 11.29 -28.57
C TYR A 112 9.30 12.54 -28.38
N MET A 113 9.03 12.96 -27.14
CA MET A 113 8.16 14.11 -26.90
C MET A 113 8.94 15.42 -27.07
N PRO A 114 8.49 16.37 -27.90
CA PRO A 114 9.08 17.70 -27.96
C PRO A 114 9.04 18.38 -26.60
N GLY A 115 10.18 18.89 -26.15
CA GLY A 115 10.31 19.51 -24.82
C GLY A 115 10.38 18.51 -23.66
N GLY A 116 10.51 17.21 -23.95
CA GLY A 116 10.74 16.15 -22.95
C GLY A 116 12.23 15.90 -22.64
N GLN A 117 13.14 16.48 -23.43
CA GLN A 117 14.59 16.32 -23.30
C GLN A 117 15.22 17.50 -22.54
N ASN A 118 16.34 17.23 -21.87
CA ASN A 118 17.20 18.22 -21.20
C ASN A 118 16.42 19.14 -20.24
N LEU A 119 15.51 18.53 -19.48
CA LEU A 119 14.65 19.24 -18.54
C LEU A 119 15.49 19.91 -17.44
N PRO A 120 15.18 21.16 -17.07
CA PRO A 120 15.79 21.77 -15.89
C PRO A 120 15.35 21.04 -14.61
N TRP A 121 16.12 21.22 -13.54
CA TRP A 121 15.79 20.64 -12.23
C TRP A 121 14.44 21.12 -11.69
N TRP A 122 14.18 22.42 -11.75
CA TRP A 122 12.98 23.03 -11.16
C TRP A 122 12.47 24.20 -11.99
N ARG A 123 11.14 24.31 -12.07
CA ARG A 123 10.43 25.45 -12.64
C ARG A 123 9.13 25.72 -11.88
N THR A 124 9.02 26.90 -11.28
CA THR A 124 7.84 27.27 -10.47
C THR A 124 6.60 27.49 -11.35
N ASP A 125 6.75 28.09 -12.53
CA ASP A 125 5.66 28.29 -13.48
C ASP A 125 5.07 26.96 -13.98
N GLY A 126 5.94 26.00 -14.29
CA GLY A 126 5.56 24.62 -14.61
C GLY A 126 4.86 23.91 -13.45
N ALA A 127 5.36 24.06 -12.22
CA ALA A 127 4.73 23.48 -11.04
C ALA A 127 3.32 24.01 -10.79
N VAL A 128 3.11 25.33 -10.94
CA VAL A 128 1.79 25.94 -10.82
C VAL A 128 0.86 25.49 -11.94
N LEU A 129 1.34 25.48 -13.19
CA LEU A 129 0.55 25.02 -14.34
C LEU A 129 0.13 23.55 -14.15
N LEU A 130 1.05 22.68 -13.77
CA LEU A 130 0.77 21.27 -13.53
C LEU A 130 -0.30 21.08 -12.45
N LEU A 131 -0.19 21.80 -11.32
CA LEU A 131 -1.15 21.75 -10.23
C LEU A 131 -2.55 22.18 -10.68
N LEU A 132 -2.65 23.26 -11.45
CA LEU A 132 -3.93 23.75 -11.98
C LEU A 132 -4.53 22.77 -13.01
N LEU A 133 -3.71 22.19 -13.88
CA LEU A 133 -4.14 21.19 -14.85
C LEU A 133 -4.62 19.91 -14.17
N HIS A 134 -3.97 19.52 -13.07
CA HIS A 134 -4.42 18.39 -12.28
C HIS A 134 -5.77 18.70 -11.59
N ALA A 135 -5.81 19.76 -10.79
CA ALA A 135 -6.97 20.12 -9.97
C ALA A 135 -8.23 20.49 -10.79
N GLY A 136 -8.06 20.90 -12.06
CA GLY A 136 -9.16 21.20 -12.97
C GLY A 136 -9.40 20.09 -14.00
N PRO A 137 -8.78 20.17 -15.19
CA PRO A 137 -9.03 19.24 -16.29
C PRO A 137 -8.90 17.76 -15.93
N VAL A 138 -7.85 17.34 -15.21
CA VAL A 138 -7.63 15.91 -14.91
C VAL A 138 -8.71 15.38 -13.98
N GLU A 139 -9.01 16.07 -12.89
CA GLU A 139 -10.07 15.67 -11.96
C GLU A 139 -11.44 15.61 -12.65
N PHE A 140 -11.76 16.60 -13.49
CA PHE A 140 -13.00 16.62 -14.27
C PHE A 140 -13.11 15.43 -15.23
N LEU A 141 -12.07 15.20 -16.04
CA LEU A 141 -12.05 14.11 -17.02
C LEU A 141 -12.05 12.75 -16.33
N TYR A 142 -11.33 12.59 -15.21
CA TYR A 142 -11.36 11.39 -14.42
C TYR A 142 -12.76 11.11 -13.90
N TYR A 143 -13.43 12.09 -13.28
CA TYR A 143 -14.76 11.92 -12.70
C TYR A 143 -15.75 11.32 -13.71
N TRP A 144 -15.79 11.89 -14.92
CA TRP A 144 -16.68 11.40 -15.97
C TRP A 144 -16.26 10.06 -16.55
N PHE A 145 -14.96 9.84 -16.75
CA PHE A 145 -14.44 8.55 -17.22
C PHE A 145 -14.74 7.43 -16.21
N HIS A 146 -14.47 7.67 -14.93
CA HIS A 146 -14.76 6.74 -13.85
C HIS A 146 -16.25 6.45 -13.74
N ARG A 147 -17.11 7.48 -13.78
CA ARG A 147 -18.57 7.28 -13.81
C ARG A 147 -19.03 6.49 -15.04
N ALA A 148 -18.41 6.69 -16.21
CA ALA A 148 -18.69 5.90 -17.40
C ALA A 148 -18.25 4.43 -17.25
N LEU A 149 -17.13 4.17 -16.57
CA LEU A 149 -16.67 2.83 -16.24
C LEU A 149 -17.66 2.04 -15.37
N HIS A 150 -18.51 2.73 -14.59
CA HIS A 150 -19.60 2.13 -13.82
C HIS A 150 -20.87 1.85 -14.65
N HIS A 151 -20.91 2.24 -15.92
CA HIS A 151 -21.95 1.78 -16.83
C HIS A 151 -21.77 0.28 -17.11
N HIS A 152 -22.86 -0.49 -17.07
CA HIS A 152 -22.87 -1.96 -17.09
C HIS A 152 -21.92 -2.60 -18.13
N PHE A 153 -21.84 -2.02 -19.33
CA PHE A 153 -20.98 -2.49 -20.41
C PHE A 153 -19.48 -2.40 -20.08
N LEU A 154 -19.03 -1.23 -19.62
CA LEU A 154 -17.63 -0.99 -19.27
C LEU A 154 -17.27 -1.62 -17.93
N TYR A 155 -18.21 -1.64 -16.99
CA TYR A 155 -18.01 -2.25 -15.67
C TYR A 155 -17.67 -3.72 -15.78
N THR A 156 -18.49 -4.50 -16.48
CA THR A 156 -18.26 -5.96 -16.63
C THR A 156 -16.98 -6.29 -17.40
N ARG A 157 -16.50 -5.37 -18.26
CA ARG A 157 -15.32 -5.58 -19.12
C ARG A 157 -14.01 -5.12 -18.54
N TYR A 158 -14.04 -4.05 -17.76
CA TYR A 158 -12.86 -3.35 -17.29
C TYR A 158 -12.90 -3.20 -15.76
N HIS A 159 -13.84 -2.40 -15.27
CA HIS A 159 -13.78 -1.87 -13.91
C HIS A 159 -14.19 -2.86 -12.79
N SER A 160 -14.96 -3.91 -13.12
CA SER A 160 -15.34 -4.98 -12.17
C SER A 160 -14.12 -5.73 -11.61
N HIS A 161 -12.99 -5.73 -12.33
CA HIS A 161 -11.78 -6.36 -11.84
C HIS A 161 -11.20 -5.61 -10.63
N HIS A 162 -11.20 -4.28 -10.68
CA HIS A 162 -10.77 -3.40 -9.60
C HIS A 162 -11.71 -3.51 -8.39
N HIS A 163 -13.02 -3.44 -8.65
CA HIS A 163 -14.08 -3.56 -7.64
C HIS A 163 -14.24 -4.95 -7.03
N ALA A 164 -13.55 -5.97 -7.56
CA ALA A 164 -13.50 -7.28 -6.92
C ALA A 164 -12.74 -7.24 -5.58
N SER A 165 -11.98 -6.17 -5.31
CA SER A 165 -11.21 -5.96 -4.08
C SER A 165 -11.97 -5.07 -3.08
N ILE A 166 -12.92 -5.67 -2.35
CA ILE A 166 -13.77 -4.94 -1.38
C ILE A 166 -12.98 -4.43 -0.17
N VAL A 167 -12.00 -5.22 0.29
CA VAL A 167 -11.08 -4.81 1.36
C VAL A 167 -9.87 -4.22 0.67
N THR A 168 -9.91 -2.93 0.35
CA THR A 168 -8.86 -2.29 -0.42
C THR A 168 -7.50 -2.37 0.30
N GLU A 169 -6.46 -2.59 -0.48
CA GLU A 169 -5.06 -2.38 -0.11
C GLU A 169 -4.48 -1.26 -0.98
N PRO A 170 -3.41 -0.55 -0.58
CA PRO A 170 -2.83 0.52 -1.39
C PRO A 170 -2.62 0.15 -2.86
N ILE A 171 -2.16 -1.07 -3.11
CA ILE A 171 -1.97 -1.64 -4.46
C ILE A 171 -3.25 -1.85 -5.25
N THR A 172 -4.42 -2.00 -4.60
CA THR A 172 -5.72 -2.10 -5.29
C THR A 172 -5.93 -0.92 -6.24
N SER A 173 -5.37 0.24 -5.92
CA SER A 173 -5.42 1.46 -6.76
C SER A 173 -4.87 1.29 -8.17
N VAL A 174 -4.00 0.30 -8.40
CA VAL A 174 -3.37 0.05 -9.71
C VAL A 174 -3.79 -1.28 -10.31
N ILE A 175 -4.69 -2.03 -9.67
CA ILE A 175 -5.18 -3.32 -10.16
C ILE A 175 -6.37 -3.10 -11.08
N HIS A 176 -6.04 -2.94 -12.36
CA HIS A 176 -6.98 -2.74 -13.44
C HIS A 176 -6.58 -3.59 -14.65
N PRO A 177 -7.53 -3.91 -15.56
CA PRO A 177 -7.17 -4.44 -16.88
C PRO A 177 -6.32 -3.44 -17.65
N PHE A 178 -5.49 -3.94 -18.56
CA PHE A 178 -4.46 -3.12 -19.21
C PHE A 178 -5.01 -1.87 -19.91
N ALA A 179 -6.08 -2.00 -20.69
CA ALA A 179 -6.71 -0.86 -21.38
C ALA A 179 -7.16 0.26 -20.43
N GLU A 180 -7.71 -0.10 -19.28
CA GLU A 180 -8.19 0.86 -18.29
C GLU A 180 -7.02 1.57 -17.61
N LEU A 181 -5.98 0.83 -17.21
CA LEU A 181 -4.82 1.44 -16.58
C LEU A 181 -4.03 2.32 -17.55
N LEU A 182 -3.94 1.92 -18.83
CA LEU A 182 -3.36 2.75 -19.88
C LEU A 182 -4.15 4.06 -20.05
N ALA A 183 -5.49 4.01 -20.04
CA ALA A 183 -6.31 5.21 -20.13
C ALA A 183 -6.08 6.15 -18.93
N TYR A 184 -5.97 5.61 -17.71
CA TYR A 184 -5.63 6.41 -16.53
C TYR A 184 -4.22 7.02 -16.63
N GLN A 185 -3.21 6.27 -17.05
CA GLN A 185 -1.86 6.80 -17.21
C GLN A 185 -1.78 7.88 -18.30
N LEU A 186 -2.50 7.72 -19.41
CA LEU A 186 -2.60 8.77 -20.43
C LEU A 186 -3.28 10.03 -19.87
N LEU A 187 -4.37 9.87 -19.12
CA LEU A 187 -5.04 10.98 -18.46
C LEU A 187 -4.11 11.71 -17.48
N PHE A 188 -3.38 10.99 -16.62
CA PHE A 188 -2.41 11.59 -15.70
C PHE A 188 -1.18 12.15 -16.41
N SER A 189 -0.87 11.72 -17.63
CA SER A 189 0.22 12.33 -18.41
C SER A 189 -0.14 13.71 -18.99
N VAL A 190 -1.42 14.10 -19.02
CA VAL A 190 -1.87 15.37 -19.64
C VAL A 190 -1.15 16.61 -19.07
N PRO A 191 -1.02 16.80 -17.74
CA PRO A 191 -0.28 17.94 -17.19
C PRO A 191 1.21 17.89 -17.57
N MET A 192 1.82 16.70 -17.57
CA MET A 192 3.23 16.52 -17.92
C MET A 192 3.50 16.85 -19.39
N ILE A 193 2.68 16.32 -20.30
CA ILE A 193 2.73 16.61 -21.73
C ILE A 193 2.56 18.10 -21.97
N THR A 194 1.59 18.73 -21.30
CA THR A 194 1.35 20.17 -21.44
C THR A 194 2.55 20.99 -21.00
N CYS A 195 3.15 20.67 -19.86
CA CYS A 195 4.37 21.32 -19.41
C CYS A 195 5.54 21.14 -20.38
N ALA A 196 5.72 19.95 -20.97
CA ALA A 196 6.75 19.70 -21.97
C ALA A 196 6.54 20.57 -23.22
N LEU A 197 5.33 20.55 -23.79
CA LEU A 197 5.00 21.28 -25.02
C LEU A 197 5.04 22.81 -24.86
N THR A 198 4.78 23.31 -23.65
CA THR A 198 4.86 24.74 -23.31
C THR A 198 6.26 25.19 -22.88
N GLY A 199 7.23 24.28 -22.80
CA GLY A 199 8.59 24.59 -22.33
C GLY A 199 8.68 24.92 -20.83
N THR A 200 7.69 24.48 -20.04
CA THR A 200 7.62 24.71 -18.59
C THR A 200 7.93 23.46 -17.75
N ALA A 201 8.23 22.33 -18.38
CA ALA A 201 8.57 21.08 -17.70
C ALA A 201 9.84 21.19 -16.82
N SER A 202 9.86 20.42 -15.73
CA SER A 202 11.05 20.23 -14.90
C SER A 202 11.05 18.87 -14.21
N ILE A 203 12.23 18.33 -13.96
CA ILE A 203 12.43 16.97 -13.43
C ILE A 203 11.75 16.82 -12.07
N ILE A 204 12.01 17.74 -11.14
CA ILE A 204 11.50 17.64 -9.76
C ILE A 204 9.98 17.81 -9.74
N THR A 205 9.41 18.69 -10.56
CA THR A 205 7.95 18.86 -10.64
C THR A 205 7.26 17.57 -11.10
N PHE A 206 7.80 16.89 -12.11
CA PHE A 206 7.26 15.61 -12.58
C PHE A 206 7.38 14.51 -11.53
N GLU A 207 8.52 14.43 -10.84
CA GLU A 207 8.72 13.46 -9.76
C GLU A 207 7.73 13.68 -8.60
N ILE A 208 7.60 14.93 -8.13
CA ILE A 208 6.63 15.30 -7.09
C ILE A 208 5.21 14.93 -7.52
N TYR A 209 4.86 15.20 -8.78
CA TYR A 209 3.53 14.90 -9.28
C TYR A 209 3.24 13.40 -9.28
N VAL A 210 4.16 12.59 -9.79
CA VAL A 210 4.01 11.13 -9.80
C VAL A 210 3.91 10.57 -8.38
N ILE A 211 4.76 11.02 -7.46
CA ILE A 211 4.69 10.65 -6.04
C ILE A 211 3.34 11.09 -5.42
N TYR A 212 2.84 12.28 -5.77
CA TYR A 212 1.55 12.75 -5.29
C TYR A 212 0.39 11.88 -5.78
N ILE A 213 0.37 11.49 -7.06
CA ILE A 213 -0.64 10.56 -7.60
C ILE A 213 -0.58 9.23 -6.84
N ASP A 214 0.60 8.66 -6.65
CA ASP A 214 0.78 7.38 -5.93
C ASP A 214 0.35 7.53 -4.46
N PHE A 215 0.74 8.62 -3.79
CA PHE A 215 0.38 8.90 -2.40
C PHE A 215 -1.13 8.97 -2.22
N MET A 216 -1.81 9.76 -3.05
CA MET A 216 -3.25 9.95 -2.95
C MET A 216 -3.99 8.65 -3.22
N ASN A 217 -3.59 7.90 -4.26
CA ASN A 217 -4.17 6.59 -4.57
C ASN A 217 -3.96 5.56 -3.45
N ASN A 218 -2.73 5.45 -2.93
CA ASN A 218 -2.42 4.54 -1.83
C ASN A 218 -3.18 4.90 -0.56
N MET A 219 -3.27 6.20 -0.24
CA MET A 219 -4.06 6.71 0.88
C MET A 219 -5.53 6.32 0.74
N GLY A 220 -6.13 6.51 -0.44
CA GLY A 220 -7.53 6.16 -0.71
C GLY A 220 -7.87 4.68 -0.53
N HIS A 221 -6.89 3.80 -0.74
CA HIS A 221 -7.07 2.35 -0.75
C HIS A 221 -6.46 1.65 0.48
N CYS A 222 -6.03 2.38 1.51
CA CYS A 222 -5.30 1.77 2.62
C CYS A 222 -6.18 1.04 3.65
N ASN A 223 -7.52 1.17 3.56
CA ASN A 223 -8.53 0.58 4.47
C ASN A 223 -8.40 0.97 5.96
N PHE A 224 -7.68 2.06 6.27
CA PHE A 224 -7.72 2.68 7.59
C PHE A 224 -7.84 4.20 7.49
N GLU A 225 -8.55 4.82 8.42
CA GLU A 225 -8.70 6.27 8.40
C GLU A 225 -7.49 6.95 9.08
N LEU A 226 -6.70 7.68 8.29
CA LEU A 226 -5.54 8.43 8.77
C LEU A 226 -5.76 9.93 8.81
N VAL A 227 -6.74 10.46 8.07
CA VAL A 227 -6.98 11.90 7.93
C VAL A 227 -7.69 12.39 9.19
N PRO A 228 -7.08 13.26 10.01
CA PRO A 228 -7.69 13.71 11.25
C PRO A 228 -8.75 14.79 11.00
N ASN A 229 -9.85 14.79 11.78
CA ASN A 229 -10.92 15.78 11.64
C ASN A 229 -10.44 17.24 11.77
N ARG A 230 -9.45 17.47 12.64
CA ARG A 230 -8.83 18.79 12.85
C ARG A 230 -8.33 19.43 11.56
N LEU A 231 -7.91 18.63 10.57
CA LEU A 231 -7.46 19.13 9.29
C LEU A 231 -8.58 19.86 8.53
N PHE A 232 -9.78 19.30 8.53
CA PHE A 232 -10.96 19.92 7.91
C PHE A 232 -11.57 21.02 8.77
N GLU A 233 -11.41 20.98 10.10
CA GLU A 233 -11.79 22.10 10.97
C GLU A 233 -10.90 23.33 10.74
N TRP A 234 -9.60 23.14 10.52
CA TRP A 234 -8.64 24.22 10.29
C TRP A 234 -8.73 24.79 8.87
N ILE A 235 -9.01 23.93 7.88
CA ILE A 235 -9.15 24.32 6.47
C ILE A 235 -10.45 23.72 5.91
N PRO A 236 -11.62 24.31 6.20
CA PRO A 236 -12.91 23.76 5.76
C PRO A 236 -13.03 23.46 4.26
N PRO A 237 -12.49 24.29 3.34
CA PRO A 237 -12.53 23.98 1.91
C PRO A 237 -11.84 22.67 1.53
N LEU A 238 -10.89 22.19 2.33
CA LEU A 238 -10.09 21.00 2.01
C LEU A 238 -10.94 19.73 1.92
N LYS A 239 -12.10 19.67 2.60
CA LYS A 239 -13.07 18.56 2.46
C LYS A 239 -13.52 18.34 1.02
N TYR A 240 -13.54 19.40 0.19
CA TYR A 240 -13.92 19.33 -1.22
C TYR A 240 -12.72 19.08 -2.15
N LEU A 241 -11.51 19.41 -1.70
CA LEU A 241 -10.29 19.35 -2.51
C LEU A 241 -9.44 18.09 -2.21
N MET A 242 -9.82 17.30 -1.20
CA MET A 242 -9.11 16.10 -0.81
C MET A 242 -10.06 15.09 -0.18
N TYR A 243 -10.19 13.93 -0.80
CA TYR A 243 -10.93 12.80 -0.26
C TYR A 243 -10.16 12.09 0.87
N THR A 244 -10.89 11.31 1.66
CA THR A 244 -10.34 10.47 2.72
C THR A 244 -10.33 8.99 2.29
N PRO A 245 -9.53 8.13 2.95
CA PRO A 245 -9.63 6.68 2.77
C PRO A 245 -11.06 6.14 2.96
N SER A 246 -11.79 6.67 3.95
CA SER A 246 -13.20 6.27 4.18
C SER A 246 -14.13 6.67 3.03
N PHE A 247 -13.93 7.84 2.42
CA PHE A 247 -14.69 8.29 1.26
C PHE A 247 -14.59 7.31 0.08
N HIS A 248 -13.36 6.88 -0.25
CA HIS A 248 -13.13 5.98 -1.38
C HIS A 248 -13.37 4.50 -1.05
N SER A 249 -13.13 4.09 0.19
CA SER A 249 -13.55 2.75 0.63
C SER A 249 -15.07 2.58 0.52
N LEU A 250 -15.85 3.65 0.74
CA LEU A 250 -17.29 3.62 0.52
C LEU A 250 -17.66 3.42 -0.96
N HIS A 251 -16.88 4.00 -1.88
CA HIS A 251 -17.02 3.73 -3.31
C HIS A 251 -16.89 2.24 -3.64
N HIS A 252 -15.88 1.56 -3.09
CA HIS A 252 -15.65 0.12 -3.28
C HIS A 252 -16.73 -0.79 -2.64
N THR A 253 -17.54 -0.27 -1.73
CA THR A 253 -18.59 -1.05 -1.04
C THR A 253 -20.00 -0.75 -1.54
N GLN A 254 -20.27 0.47 -2.03
CA GLN A 254 -21.57 0.89 -2.57
C GLN A 254 -21.61 0.93 -4.10
N PHE A 255 -20.45 0.98 -4.76
CA PHE A 255 -20.21 0.99 -6.21
C PHE A 255 -20.74 2.20 -6.98
N ARG A 256 -21.85 2.82 -6.56
CA ARG A 256 -22.59 3.81 -7.34
C ARG A 256 -22.54 5.24 -6.80
N THR A 257 -21.58 5.51 -5.93
CA THR A 257 -21.39 6.79 -5.25
C THR A 257 -19.91 7.12 -5.17
N ASN A 258 -19.55 8.38 -4.88
CA ASN A 258 -18.19 8.81 -4.61
C ASN A 258 -17.21 8.52 -5.78
N TYR A 259 -17.45 9.11 -6.95
CA TYR A 259 -16.69 8.84 -8.18
C TYR A 259 -15.44 9.72 -8.39
N SER A 260 -15.25 10.76 -7.58
CA SER A 260 -14.13 11.69 -7.73
C SER A 260 -12.77 10.99 -7.64
N LEU A 261 -11.75 11.55 -8.31
CA LEU A 261 -10.37 11.06 -8.19
C LEU A 261 -9.85 11.40 -6.79
N PHE A 262 -9.44 12.65 -6.58
CA PHE A 262 -8.96 13.11 -5.29
C PHE A 262 -9.79 14.24 -4.71
N MET A 263 -10.60 14.94 -5.52
CA MET A 263 -11.37 16.11 -5.09
C MET A 263 -12.87 15.79 -5.05
N PRO A 264 -13.47 15.50 -3.86
CA PRO A 264 -14.92 15.25 -3.72
C PRO A 264 -15.84 16.33 -4.27
N PHE A 265 -15.29 17.52 -4.57
CA PHE A 265 -15.95 18.63 -5.24
C PHE A 265 -16.95 18.21 -6.33
N TYR A 266 -16.57 17.29 -7.23
CA TYR A 266 -17.46 16.85 -8.31
C TYR A 266 -18.62 15.97 -7.82
N ASP A 267 -18.41 15.12 -6.81
CA ASP A 267 -19.50 14.35 -6.20
C ASP A 267 -20.52 15.24 -5.48
N TYR A 268 -20.08 16.38 -4.92
CA TYR A 268 -20.99 17.38 -4.38
C TYR A 268 -21.80 18.07 -5.47
N ILE A 269 -21.16 18.52 -6.56
CA ILE A 269 -21.83 19.22 -7.67
C ILE A 269 -22.87 18.32 -8.34
N TYR A 270 -22.51 17.07 -8.62
CA TYR A 270 -23.35 16.14 -9.35
C TYR A 270 -24.22 15.26 -8.44
N ASN A 271 -24.21 15.52 -7.13
CA ASN A 271 -24.99 14.82 -6.12
C ASN A 271 -24.81 13.29 -6.17
N THR A 272 -23.55 12.85 -6.30
CA THR A 272 -23.16 11.43 -6.29
C THR A 272 -22.44 11.02 -5.00
N MET A 273 -22.38 11.91 -4.01
CA MET A 273 -21.89 11.57 -2.68
C MET A 273 -22.83 10.60 -1.96
N ASP A 274 -22.26 9.56 -1.35
CA ASP A 274 -23.02 8.67 -0.47
C ASP A 274 -23.43 9.37 0.83
N LYS A 275 -24.69 9.17 1.24
CA LYS A 275 -25.26 9.78 2.45
C LYS A 275 -24.54 9.36 3.74
N SER A 276 -23.89 8.20 3.76
CA SER A 276 -23.17 7.68 4.92
C SER A 276 -21.72 8.14 5.03
N THR A 277 -21.21 8.92 4.05
CA THR A 277 -19.82 9.39 3.97
C THR A 277 -19.31 9.99 5.29
N ASP A 278 -20.00 11.01 5.82
CA ASP A 278 -19.58 11.69 7.04
C ASP A 278 -19.66 10.78 8.27
N THR A 279 -20.72 9.96 8.35
CA THR A 279 -20.90 9.01 9.45
C THR A 279 -19.81 7.93 9.46
N LEU A 280 -19.42 7.41 8.29
CA LEU A 280 -18.36 6.41 8.18
C LEU A 280 -17.01 7.00 8.58
N TYR A 281 -16.70 8.22 8.10
CA TYR A 281 -15.48 8.93 8.45
C TYR A 281 -15.34 9.13 9.96
N GLU A 282 -16.37 9.71 10.60
CA GLU A 282 -16.36 9.94 12.05
C GLU A 282 -16.24 8.65 12.87
N ASN A 283 -16.95 7.59 12.46
CA ASN A 283 -16.90 6.30 13.13
C ASN A 283 -15.52 5.64 13.01
N SER A 284 -14.87 5.79 11.86
CA SER A 284 -13.52 5.25 11.61
C SER A 284 -12.46 5.96 12.47
N LEU A 285 -12.66 7.26 12.75
CA LEU A 285 -11.77 8.05 13.61
C LEU A 285 -11.90 7.76 15.10
N LYS A 286 -13.12 7.57 15.61
CA LYS A 286 -13.38 7.22 17.03
C LYS A 286 -12.62 5.96 17.42
N GLY A 287 -12.52 5.04 16.47
CA GLY A 287 -11.85 3.77 16.59
C GLY A 287 -12.55 2.83 17.55
N LYS A 288 -12.58 1.54 17.21
CA LYS A 288 -13.24 0.52 18.03
C LYS A 288 -12.20 -0.48 18.47
N GLU A 289 -11.98 -0.60 19.77
CA GLU A 289 -11.25 -1.74 20.30
C GLU A 289 -12.10 -2.98 20.09
N LYS A 290 -11.59 -3.91 19.29
CA LYS A 290 -12.27 -5.15 18.99
C LYS A 290 -11.79 -6.17 19.99
N GLU A 291 -12.74 -6.79 20.69
CA GLU A 291 -12.40 -7.96 21.49
C GLU A 291 -11.77 -9.04 20.61
N VAL A 292 -10.89 -9.83 21.20
CA VAL A 292 -10.18 -10.92 20.55
C VAL A 292 -10.50 -12.17 21.35
N ASP A 293 -10.83 -13.29 20.69
CA ASP A 293 -11.11 -14.54 21.39
C ASP A 293 -9.83 -15.33 21.66
N VAL A 294 -8.88 -15.30 20.71
CA VAL A 294 -7.63 -16.07 20.76
C VAL A 294 -6.44 -15.20 20.36
N VAL A 295 -5.40 -15.20 21.20
CA VAL A 295 -4.11 -14.57 20.89
C VAL A 295 -3.03 -15.65 20.80
N HIS A 296 -2.25 -15.64 19.72
CA HIS A 296 -1.03 -16.43 19.60
C HIS A 296 0.19 -15.50 19.66
N LEU A 297 1.01 -15.63 20.70
CA LEU A 297 2.22 -14.85 20.89
C LEU A 297 3.43 -15.60 20.36
N THR A 298 3.97 -15.11 19.25
CA THR A 298 5.13 -15.66 18.55
C THR A 298 6.36 -14.74 18.63
N HIS A 299 7.44 -15.10 17.96
CA HIS A 299 8.66 -14.31 17.83
C HIS A 299 9.30 -14.56 16.46
N LEU A 300 10.28 -13.73 16.11
CA LEU A 300 11.06 -13.92 14.88
C LEU A 300 12.08 -15.04 15.08
N THR A 301 12.39 -15.79 14.01
CA THR A 301 13.32 -16.92 14.11
C THR A 301 14.73 -16.52 13.69
N SER A 302 14.91 -16.18 12.41
CA SER A 302 16.16 -15.68 11.83
C SER A 302 15.97 -14.24 11.34
N LEU A 303 17.06 -13.51 11.04
CA LEU A 303 16.97 -12.16 10.48
C LEU A 303 16.07 -12.07 9.24
N GLN A 304 16.04 -13.14 8.44
CA GLN A 304 15.23 -13.19 7.22
C GLN A 304 13.76 -13.53 7.48
N SER A 305 13.38 -13.99 8.67
CA SER A 305 11.98 -14.35 8.96
C SER A 305 11.05 -13.13 8.94
N ILE A 306 11.59 -11.91 9.04
CA ILE A 306 10.82 -10.66 8.91
C ILE A 306 10.09 -10.57 7.56
N TYR A 307 10.69 -11.10 6.48
CA TYR A 307 10.08 -11.04 5.14
C TYR A 307 8.89 -11.99 4.97
N HIS A 308 8.77 -12.97 5.86
CA HIS A 308 7.65 -13.92 5.86
C HIS A 308 6.49 -13.44 6.74
N ILE A 309 6.61 -12.27 7.37
CA ILE A 309 5.48 -11.63 8.04
C ILE A 309 4.54 -11.06 6.96
N ARG A 310 3.25 -11.32 7.10
CA ARG A 310 2.20 -10.88 6.16
C ARG A 310 2.18 -9.36 5.93
N THR A 311 2.60 -8.57 6.91
CA THR A 311 2.71 -7.11 6.80
C THR A 311 3.81 -6.65 5.84
N GLY A 312 4.80 -7.51 5.53
CA GLY A 312 5.86 -7.19 4.58
C GLY A 312 5.49 -7.57 3.14
N PHE A 313 6.32 -8.42 2.53
CA PHE A 313 6.15 -8.82 1.13
C PHE A 313 5.21 -10.02 1.01
N ALA A 314 4.05 -9.83 0.37
CA ALA A 314 3.08 -10.90 0.14
C ALA A 314 3.69 -12.12 -0.58
N GLN A 315 4.63 -11.87 -1.52
CA GLN A 315 5.33 -12.91 -2.26
C GLN A 315 6.13 -13.87 -1.38
N TYR A 316 6.75 -13.37 -0.31
CA TYR A 316 7.54 -14.19 0.60
C TYR A 316 6.66 -14.79 1.70
N ALA A 317 5.71 -14.01 2.23
CA ALA A 317 4.76 -14.48 3.24
C ALA A 317 3.87 -15.64 2.76
N SER A 318 3.59 -15.73 1.45
CA SER A 318 2.81 -16.83 0.85
C SER A 318 3.58 -18.13 0.64
N LYS A 319 4.90 -18.16 0.91
CA LYS A 319 5.75 -19.33 0.67
C LYS A 319 6.36 -19.85 1.98
N PRO A 320 6.58 -21.16 2.10
CA PRO A 320 7.34 -21.72 3.22
C PRO A 320 8.71 -21.05 3.34
N TYR A 321 9.17 -20.89 4.59
CA TYR A 321 10.48 -20.33 4.86
C TYR A 321 11.57 -21.19 4.22
N THR A 322 12.31 -20.60 3.29
CA THR A 322 13.42 -21.25 2.57
C THR A 322 14.58 -20.26 2.40
N SER A 323 15.82 -20.76 2.39
CA SER A 323 16.99 -19.90 2.15
C SER A 323 17.00 -19.48 0.68
N MET A 324 16.68 -18.22 0.43
CA MET A 324 16.67 -17.62 -0.90
C MET A 324 17.85 -16.65 -1.04
N TRP A 325 18.55 -16.70 -2.17
CA TRP A 325 19.71 -15.82 -2.41
C TRP A 325 19.30 -14.34 -2.46
N GLN A 326 18.08 -14.04 -2.94
CA GLN A 326 17.51 -12.69 -2.97
C GLN A 326 17.43 -12.09 -1.57
N LEU A 327 17.03 -12.88 -0.57
CA LEU A 327 16.96 -12.45 0.83
C LEU A 327 18.35 -12.22 1.45
N ARG A 328 19.43 -12.76 0.84
CA ARG A 328 20.80 -12.44 1.26
C ARG A 328 21.19 -11.04 0.83
N ILE A 329 20.74 -10.58 -0.34
CA ILE A 329 20.99 -9.19 -0.78
C ILE A 329 20.26 -8.20 0.13
N MET A 330 19.09 -8.58 0.63
CA MET A 330 18.31 -7.73 1.53
C MET A 330 18.83 -7.71 2.98
N TRP A 331 20.00 -8.30 3.27
CA TRP A 331 20.55 -8.33 4.62
C TRP A 331 20.65 -6.96 5.32
N PRO A 332 20.94 -5.82 4.64
CA PRO A 332 21.00 -4.52 5.33
C PRO A 332 19.62 -4.12 5.85
N VAL A 333 18.57 -4.42 5.09
CA VAL A 333 17.17 -4.18 5.49
C VAL A 333 16.79 -5.11 6.64
N SER A 334 17.23 -6.38 6.62
CA SER A 334 16.99 -7.31 7.72
C SER A 334 17.65 -6.82 9.03
N TRP A 335 18.90 -6.36 8.92
CA TRP A 335 19.65 -5.86 10.06
C TRP A 335 19.04 -4.57 10.61
N LEU A 336 18.69 -3.62 9.73
CA LEU A 336 18.01 -2.40 10.13
C LEU A 336 16.66 -2.70 10.79
N SER A 337 15.88 -3.61 10.22
CA SER A 337 14.61 -4.05 10.82
C SER A 337 14.83 -4.69 12.19
N MET A 338 15.89 -5.50 12.37
CA MET A 338 16.24 -6.05 13.67
C MET A 338 16.54 -4.95 14.68
N VAL A 339 17.38 -3.98 14.34
CA VAL A 339 17.71 -2.86 15.24
C VAL A 339 16.46 -2.06 15.61
N LEU A 340 15.63 -1.72 14.62
CA LEU A 340 14.40 -0.96 14.84
C LEU A 340 13.39 -1.71 15.72
N THR A 341 13.17 -3.00 15.44
CA THR A 341 12.26 -3.83 16.24
C THR A 341 12.81 -4.05 17.66
N TRP A 342 14.12 -4.28 17.78
CA TRP A 342 14.79 -4.42 19.07
C TRP A 342 14.63 -3.15 19.92
N ALA A 343 14.86 -1.98 19.33
CA ALA A 343 14.74 -0.66 19.96
C ALA A 343 13.27 -0.25 20.25
N TYR A 344 12.31 -0.65 19.42
CA TYR A 344 10.89 -0.34 19.63
C TYR A 344 10.35 -0.93 20.96
N GLY A 345 10.92 -2.05 21.42
CA GLY A 345 10.72 -2.55 22.78
C GLY A 345 9.25 -2.83 23.14
N SER A 346 8.42 -3.18 22.16
CA SER A 346 7.01 -3.53 22.38
C SER A 346 6.55 -4.58 21.39
N TRP A 347 5.66 -5.47 21.85
CA TRP A 347 5.00 -6.44 20.98
C TRP A 347 4.08 -5.75 19.98
N PHE A 348 3.81 -6.41 18.85
CA PHE A 348 2.92 -5.87 17.83
C PHE A 348 2.06 -6.95 17.19
N THR A 349 0.83 -6.59 16.83
CA THR A 349 -0.06 -7.47 16.07
C THR A 349 0.48 -7.65 14.64
N VAL A 350 0.80 -8.88 14.29
CA VAL A 350 1.26 -9.29 12.96
C VAL A 350 0.09 -9.58 12.04
N GLU A 351 -0.92 -10.27 12.57
CA GLU A 351 -2.02 -10.77 11.78
C GLU A 351 -3.29 -10.83 12.61
N ARG A 352 -4.42 -10.65 11.92
CA ARG A 352 -5.75 -10.87 12.44
C ARG A 352 -6.50 -11.77 11.46
N ASN A 353 -7.13 -12.81 12.00
CA ASN A 353 -7.98 -13.72 11.26
C ASN A 353 -9.35 -13.82 11.94
N SER A 354 -10.40 -13.97 11.13
CA SER A 354 -11.76 -14.20 11.61
C SER A 354 -12.25 -15.52 11.03
N MET A 355 -12.55 -16.48 11.90
CA MET A 355 -13.13 -17.77 11.50
C MET A 355 -14.52 -17.89 12.11
N LYS A 356 -15.55 -17.61 11.31
CA LYS A 356 -16.95 -17.53 11.76
C LYS A 356 -17.12 -16.54 12.92
N LYS A 357 -17.27 -17.05 14.14
CA LYS A 357 -17.44 -16.26 15.37
C LYS A 357 -16.13 -16.09 16.16
N LEU A 358 -15.05 -16.76 15.77
CA LEU A 358 -13.77 -16.72 16.45
C LEU A 358 -12.87 -15.64 15.86
N ARG A 359 -12.50 -14.66 16.68
CA ARG A 359 -11.53 -13.62 16.33
C ARG A 359 -10.16 -14.02 16.87
N MET A 360 -9.23 -14.25 15.96
CA MET A 360 -7.87 -14.67 16.27
C MET A 360 -6.88 -13.57 15.91
N GLN A 361 -5.86 -13.39 16.75
CA GLN A 361 -4.73 -12.54 16.42
C GLN A 361 -3.40 -13.25 16.69
N SER A 362 -2.41 -12.96 15.86
CA SER A 362 -1.02 -13.35 16.09
C SER A 362 -0.21 -12.11 16.42
N TRP A 363 0.45 -12.12 17.56
CA TRP A 363 1.30 -11.03 18.04
C TRP A 363 2.75 -11.50 18.02
N ALA A 364 3.67 -10.62 17.63
CA ALA A 364 5.09 -10.93 17.66
C ALA A 364 5.80 -10.12 18.73
N ILE A 365 6.61 -10.82 19.52
CA ILE A 365 7.67 -10.21 20.31
C ILE A 365 8.78 -9.82 19.33
N PRO A 366 9.26 -8.56 19.34
CA PRO A 366 10.29 -8.07 18.42
C PRO A 366 11.69 -8.58 18.83
N ARG A 367 11.84 -9.90 18.91
CA ARG A 367 13.05 -10.61 19.30
C ARG A 367 13.23 -11.81 18.38
N TYR A 368 14.49 -12.09 18.08
CA TYR A 368 14.93 -13.21 17.24
C TYR A 368 15.46 -14.35 18.11
N ASN A 369 15.53 -15.58 17.58
CA ASN A 369 15.98 -16.77 18.32
C ASN A 369 17.27 -16.55 19.12
N PHE A 370 18.26 -15.85 18.55
CA PHE A 370 19.54 -15.63 19.24
C PHE A 370 19.40 -14.73 20.47
N HIS A 371 18.42 -13.82 20.52
CA HIS A 371 18.16 -12.98 21.70
C HIS A 371 17.66 -13.81 22.89
N TYR A 372 16.88 -14.87 22.66
CA TYR A 372 16.42 -15.78 23.72
C TYR A 372 17.58 -16.57 24.36
N GLY A 373 18.72 -16.69 23.66
CA GLY A 373 19.95 -17.28 24.18
C GLY A 373 20.78 -16.32 25.06
N LEU A 374 20.50 -15.02 25.02
CA LEU A 374 21.25 -14.01 25.77
C LEU A 374 20.65 -13.82 27.17
N ASN A 375 21.40 -14.13 28.22
CA ASN A 375 20.91 -14.00 29.60
C ASN A 375 20.42 -12.58 29.94
N LYS A 376 21.07 -11.54 29.40
CA LYS A 376 20.69 -10.14 29.62
C LYS A 376 19.34 -9.76 29.02
N GLU A 377 18.87 -10.47 27.99
CA GLU A 377 17.61 -10.18 27.32
C GLU A 377 16.42 -10.94 27.92
N LYS A 378 16.66 -11.96 28.76
CA LYS A 378 15.59 -12.82 29.28
C LYS A 378 14.54 -12.05 30.08
N GLU A 379 14.98 -11.14 30.94
CA GLU A 379 14.11 -10.30 31.76
C GLU A 379 13.27 -9.36 30.88
N ALA A 380 13.91 -8.70 29.90
CA ALA A 380 13.21 -7.83 28.95
C ALA A 380 12.20 -8.62 28.09
N ILE A 381 12.53 -9.84 27.67
CA ILE A 381 11.59 -10.70 26.94
C ILE A 381 10.42 -11.11 27.83
N ASN A 382 10.67 -11.46 29.10
CA ASN A 382 9.62 -11.84 30.05
C ASN A 382 8.63 -10.69 30.28
N ASP A 383 9.13 -9.48 30.54
CA ASP A 383 8.32 -8.27 30.69
C ASP A 383 7.44 -8.00 29.45
N LEU A 384 7.98 -8.19 28.24
CA LEU A 384 7.21 -8.07 26.99
C LEU A 384 6.10 -9.12 26.88
N ILE A 385 6.39 -10.37 27.27
CA ILE A 385 5.41 -11.46 27.26
C ILE A 385 4.29 -11.19 28.28
N GLU A 386 4.62 -10.75 29.49
CA GLU A 386 3.65 -10.42 30.53
C GLU A 386 2.73 -9.26 30.11
N LYS A 387 3.32 -8.19 29.56
CA LYS A 387 2.56 -7.07 29.01
C LYS A 387 1.63 -7.51 27.88
N ALA A 388 2.08 -8.41 27.01
CA ALA A 388 1.24 -8.97 25.95
C ALA A 388 0.09 -9.81 26.52
N ILE A 389 0.35 -10.71 27.48
CA ILE A 389 -0.69 -11.54 28.10
C ILE A 389 -1.72 -10.67 28.83
N SER A 390 -1.26 -9.66 29.58
CA SER A 390 -2.12 -8.70 30.28
C SER A 390 -3.03 -7.96 29.30
N GLU A 391 -2.48 -7.46 28.19
CA GLU A 391 -3.26 -6.78 27.16
C GLU A 391 -4.26 -7.71 26.46
N ALA A 392 -3.87 -8.97 26.19
CA ALA A 392 -4.78 -9.95 25.64
C ALA A 392 -6.00 -10.17 26.56
N GLY A 393 -5.77 -10.26 27.88
CA GLY A 393 -6.83 -10.34 28.87
C GLY A 393 -7.76 -9.12 28.86
N LYS A 394 -7.20 -7.90 28.79
CA LYS A 394 -8.01 -6.66 28.66
C LYS A 394 -8.87 -6.63 27.41
N LYS A 395 -8.38 -7.23 26.31
CA LYS A 395 -9.12 -7.39 25.05
C LYS A 395 -10.09 -8.57 25.03
N GLY A 396 -10.30 -9.24 26.17
CA GLY A 396 -11.26 -10.34 26.29
C GLY A 396 -10.79 -11.68 25.71
N ALA A 397 -9.48 -11.87 25.53
CA ALA A 397 -8.93 -13.13 25.06
C ALA A 397 -9.26 -14.27 26.02
N LYS A 398 -9.95 -15.29 25.50
CA LYS A 398 -10.28 -16.53 26.21
C LYS A 398 -9.10 -17.49 26.20
N VAL A 399 -8.30 -17.45 25.13
CA VAL A 399 -7.13 -18.30 24.95
C VAL A 399 -5.93 -17.46 24.56
N VAL A 400 -4.83 -17.61 25.30
CA VAL A 400 -3.52 -17.11 24.92
C VAL A 400 -2.60 -18.30 24.74
N SER A 401 -2.05 -18.46 23.54
CA SER A 401 -1.05 -19.48 23.23
C SER A 401 0.31 -18.83 23.02
N LEU A 402 1.36 -19.48 23.49
CA LEU A 402 2.73 -18.99 23.41
C LEU A 402 3.54 -19.86 22.44
N GLY A 403 4.39 -19.26 21.61
CA GLY A 403 5.41 -19.98 20.85
C GLY A 403 6.44 -20.66 21.76
N LEU A 404 7.13 -21.69 21.27
CA LEU A 404 7.98 -22.58 22.09
C LEU A 404 9.03 -21.83 22.95
N LEU A 405 9.74 -20.85 22.40
CA LEU A 405 10.74 -20.11 23.18
C LEU A 405 10.10 -19.12 24.16
N ASN A 406 8.90 -18.60 23.85
CA ASN A 406 8.12 -17.78 24.78
C ASN A 406 7.69 -18.62 25.99
N GLN A 407 7.22 -19.86 25.77
CA GLN A 407 6.86 -20.79 26.86
C GLN A 407 8.05 -21.05 27.79
N ARG A 408 9.25 -21.28 27.22
CA ARG A 408 10.45 -21.61 27.99
C ARG A 408 10.93 -20.47 28.90
N ILE A 409 10.71 -19.22 28.51
CA ILE A 409 11.08 -18.05 29.34
C ILE A 409 9.99 -17.77 30.39
N ALA A 410 8.73 -17.90 30.00
CA ALA A 410 7.60 -17.52 30.84
C ALA A 410 7.29 -18.55 31.96
N SER A 411 7.95 -19.71 31.96
CA SER A 411 7.67 -20.87 32.81
C SER A 411 7.99 -20.71 34.30
N MET A 412 8.34 -19.53 34.80
CA MET A 412 8.43 -19.28 36.25
C MET A 412 7.24 -18.48 36.82
N GLU A 413 6.47 -17.76 35.99
CA GLU A 413 5.33 -16.93 36.46
C GLU A 413 4.01 -17.15 35.69
N VAL A 414 4.03 -17.76 34.50
CA VAL A 414 2.80 -18.08 33.73
C VAL A 414 1.89 -19.10 34.40
N GLU A 415 2.43 -20.00 35.23
CA GLU A 415 1.61 -20.90 36.06
C GLU A 415 0.64 -20.11 36.97
N ASN A 416 1.06 -18.95 37.48
CA ASN A 416 0.21 -18.11 38.33
C ASN A 416 -0.90 -17.39 37.55
N PHE A 417 -0.69 -17.04 36.27
CA PHE A 417 -1.72 -16.40 35.44
C PHE A 417 -2.76 -17.40 34.91
N ILE A 418 -2.33 -18.60 34.50
CA ILE A 418 -3.23 -19.68 34.07
C ILE A 418 -4.12 -20.11 35.24
N CYS A 419 -3.57 -20.27 36.45
CA CYS A 419 -4.33 -20.65 37.64
C CYS A 419 -5.36 -19.61 38.09
N ARG A 420 -5.08 -18.30 37.97
CA ARG A 420 -6.02 -17.23 38.37
C ARG A 420 -7.24 -17.12 37.48
N ASN A 421 -7.09 -17.37 36.17
CA ASN A 421 -8.20 -17.28 35.22
C ASN A 421 -8.99 -18.58 35.07
N THR A 422 -8.54 -19.71 35.62
CA THR A 422 -9.37 -20.92 35.76
C THR A 422 -10.29 -20.89 36.98
N GLN A 423 -10.05 -20.01 37.97
CA GLN A 423 -10.91 -19.88 39.16
C GLN A 423 -12.16 -19.02 38.96
N SER A 424 -12.30 -18.32 37.82
CA SER A 424 -13.51 -17.56 37.45
C SER A 424 -14.49 -18.36 36.57
N TRP A 425 -14.24 -19.65 36.36
CA TRP A 425 -15.09 -20.57 35.59
C TRP A 425 -15.67 -21.71 36.46
N GLY A 426 -15.97 -21.41 37.72
CA GLY A 426 -16.72 -22.29 38.64
C GLY A 426 -18.12 -21.76 38.87
#